data_AF-A0A4U0W7H7-F1
#
_entry.id   AF-A0A4U0W7H7-F1
#
_cell.length_a   1.000
_cell.length_b   1.000
_cell.length_c   1.000
_cell.angle_alpha   90.00
_cell.angle_beta   90.00
_cell.angle_gamma   90.00
#
_symmetry.space_group_name_H-M   'P 1'
#
loop_
_entity.id
_entity.type
_entity.pdbx_description
1 polymer ?
#
loop_
_entity_poly.entity_id
_entity_poly.type
_entity_poly.pdbx_seq_one_letter_code
_entity_poly.pdbx_strand_id
1 'polypeptide(L)'
;MSLIRTTPGSTSLLKTGQLFRKTDPEQKILYLYRNSPSVIIGRNQNPWKEINLARLRELDIPFVRRKSGGGTVYHDLGNTNYCVFVPRTEFDRKTNAELVVRGLQNLDLAAYVSGSAFKLVNKRAYHHGTMLIDAKLGDLRG
;
A
#
# COMPACT_ATOMS: atom_id res chain seq x y z
N MET A 1 9.93 0.76 16.77
CA MET A 1 9.16 1.03 15.54
C MET A 1 7.83 1.67 15.96
N SER A 2 7.48 2.83 15.42
CA SER A 2 6.22 3.52 15.76
C SER A 2 5.07 3.00 14.87
N LEU A 3 3.89 2.73 15.44
CA LEU A 3 2.70 2.30 14.70
C LEU A 3 1.73 3.47 14.48
N ILE A 4 1.33 3.71 13.23
CA ILE A 4 0.33 4.71 12.85
C ILE A 4 -0.83 4.00 12.16
N ARG A 5 -2.06 4.24 12.63
CA ARG A 5 -3.30 3.72 12.03
C ARG A 5 -4.16 4.88 11.53
N THR A 6 -4.87 4.68 10.42
CA THR A 6 -5.84 5.66 9.90
C THR A 6 -7.19 5.02 9.63
N THR A 7 -8.24 5.84 9.76
CA THR A 7 -9.59 5.50 9.30
C THR A 7 -9.64 5.50 7.77
N PRO A 8 -10.56 4.73 7.15
CA PRO A 8 -10.64 4.61 5.71
C PRO A 8 -10.90 5.97 5.04
N GLY A 9 -10.11 6.29 4.01
CA GLY A 9 -10.28 7.50 3.21
C GLY A 9 -9.33 7.56 2.01
N SER A 10 -9.65 8.41 1.02
CA SER A 10 -8.88 8.57 -0.22
C SER A 10 -7.48 9.18 -0.02
N THR A 11 -7.20 9.73 1.17
CA THR A 11 -5.97 10.48 1.47
C THR A 11 -4.79 9.61 1.92
N SER A 12 -4.94 8.29 2.06
CA SER A 12 -3.91 7.44 2.68
C SER A 12 -2.58 7.46 1.94
N LEU A 13 -2.59 7.52 0.60
CA LEU A 13 -1.36 7.64 -0.21
C LEU A 13 -0.69 9.02 -0.08
N LEU A 14 -1.47 10.08 0.09
CA LEU A 14 -0.94 11.42 0.38
C LEU A 14 -0.27 11.43 1.76
N LYS A 15 -0.90 10.80 2.75
CA LYS A 15 -0.38 10.67 4.12
C LYS A 15 0.92 9.86 4.14
N THR A 16 1.02 8.77 3.39
CA THR A 16 2.29 8.03 3.19
C THR A 16 3.40 8.97 2.70
N GLY A 17 3.11 9.81 1.70
CA GLY A 17 4.08 10.77 1.19
C GLY A 17 4.43 11.91 2.15
N GLN A 18 3.51 12.32 3.03
CA GLN A 18 3.77 13.31 4.08
C GLN A 18 4.63 12.71 5.20
N LEU A 19 4.27 11.52 5.71
CA LEU A 19 5.04 10.80 6.72
C LEU A 19 6.47 10.53 6.23
N PHE A 20 6.62 10.12 4.97
CA PHE A 20 7.94 9.89 4.37
C PHE A 20 8.85 11.12 4.42
N ARG A 21 8.28 12.32 4.24
CA ARG A 21 9.02 13.59 4.14
C ARG A 21 9.20 14.32 5.46
N LYS A 22 8.24 14.20 6.38
CA LYS A 22 8.17 15.02 7.60
C LYS A 22 8.76 14.34 8.83
N THR A 23 8.84 13.02 8.86
CA THR A 23 9.43 12.31 10.01
C THR A 23 10.92 12.07 9.80
N ASP A 24 11.63 11.89 10.90
CA ASP A 24 13.07 11.61 10.91
C ASP A 24 13.42 10.41 10.01
N PRO A 25 14.43 10.52 9.11
CA PRO A 25 14.94 9.40 8.32
C PRO A 25 15.41 8.19 9.13
N GLU A 26 15.90 8.39 10.35
CA GLU A 26 16.35 7.30 11.24
C GLU A 26 15.17 6.61 11.93
N GLN A 27 14.00 7.26 11.99
CA GLN A 27 12.81 6.70 12.62
C GLN A 27 12.15 5.62 11.75
N LYS A 28 12.03 4.43 12.34
CA LYS A 28 11.29 3.28 11.80
C LYS A 28 9.80 3.40 12.12
N ILE A 29 8.95 3.38 11.09
CA ILE A 29 7.50 3.57 11.21
C ILE A 29 6.78 2.47 10.46
N LEU A 30 5.82 1.81 11.11
CA LEU A 30 4.80 0.98 10.46
C LEU A 30 3.52 1.80 10.33
N TYR A 31 3.07 2.01 9.10
CA TYR A 31 1.83 2.70 8.79
C TYR A 31 0.82 1.71 8.21
N LEU A 32 -0.32 1.54 8.89
CA LEU A 32 -1.42 0.69 8.46
C LEU A 32 -2.61 1.55 8.02
N TYR A 33 -3.18 1.24 6.87
CA TYR A 33 -4.29 2.01 6.30
C TYR A 33 -5.20 1.18 5.41
N ARG A 34 -6.45 1.61 5.29
CA ARG A 34 -7.41 1.10 4.31
C ARG A 34 -7.82 2.25 3.40
N ASN A 35 -8.16 1.91 2.16
CA ASN A 35 -8.72 2.87 1.23
C ASN A 35 -10.18 2.50 0.97
N SER A 36 -11.03 3.49 0.76
CA SER A 36 -12.30 3.28 0.07
C SER A 36 -12.05 2.71 -1.34
N PRO A 37 -13.06 2.09 -1.99
CA PRO A 37 -12.98 1.60 -3.37
C PRO A 37 -12.17 2.55 -4.26
N SER A 38 -11.02 2.08 -4.76
CA SER A 38 -10.11 2.91 -5.55
C SER A 38 -9.11 2.07 -6.35
N VAL A 39 -8.70 2.59 -7.50
CA VAL A 39 -7.63 1.97 -8.31
C VAL A 39 -6.30 2.69 -8.10
N ILE A 40 -5.28 1.94 -7.70
CA ILE A 40 -3.94 2.48 -7.44
C ILE A 40 -2.99 2.10 -8.57
N ILE A 41 -2.66 3.08 -9.40
CA ILE A 41 -1.80 2.92 -10.58
C ILE A 41 -0.32 3.07 -10.19
N GLY A 42 0.52 2.15 -10.67
CA GLY A 42 1.97 2.21 -10.47
C GLY A 42 2.61 3.45 -11.09
N ARG A 43 3.75 3.91 -10.57
CA ARG A 43 4.38 5.17 -11.01
C ARG A 43 4.54 5.28 -12.53
N ASN A 44 4.96 4.20 -13.19
CA ASN A 44 5.31 4.18 -14.61
C ASN A 44 4.24 3.49 -15.49
N GLN A 45 3.08 3.15 -14.92
CA GLN A 45 2.02 2.45 -15.64
C GLN A 45 1.20 3.41 -16.54
N ASN A 46 0.76 2.91 -17.69
CA ASN A 46 -0.10 3.65 -18.62
C ASN A 46 -1.58 3.47 -18.21
N PRO A 47 -2.29 4.50 -17.72
CA PRO A 47 -3.68 4.34 -17.28
C PRO A 47 -4.60 3.82 -18.38
N TRP A 48 -4.44 4.27 -19.63
CA TRP A 48 -5.28 3.85 -20.74
C TRP A 48 -5.17 2.35 -21.08
N LYS A 49 -4.08 1.69 -20.68
CA LYS A 49 -3.90 0.24 -20.85
C LYS A 49 -4.32 -0.57 -19.63
N GLU A 50 -4.35 0.07 -18.46
CA GLU A 50 -4.45 -0.61 -17.17
C GLU A 50 -5.84 -0.51 -16.55
N ILE A 51 -6.63 0.49 -16.95
CA ILE A 51 -7.93 0.77 -16.34
C ILE A 51 -9.03 0.99 -17.38
N ASN A 52 -10.22 0.49 -17.09
CA ASN A 52 -11.44 0.83 -17.82
C ASN A 52 -12.04 2.13 -17.27
N LEU A 53 -11.70 3.26 -17.90
CA LEU A 53 -12.15 4.59 -17.47
C LEU A 53 -13.67 4.76 -17.48
N ALA A 54 -14.37 4.11 -18.41
CA ALA A 54 -15.83 4.16 -18.48
C ALA A 54 -16.43 3.46 -17.26
N ARG A 55 -15.96 2.24 -16.97
CA ARG A 55 -16.43 1.45 -15.82
C ARG A 55 -16.14 2.12 -14.48
N LEU A 56 -14.96 2.73 -14.33
CA LEU A 56 -14.62 3.46 -13.10
C LEU A 56 -15.54 4.67 -12.90
N ARG A 57 -15.92 5.38 -13.98
CA ARG A 57 -16.86 6.49 -13.92
C ARG A 57 -18.28 6.04 -13.56
N GLU A 58 -18.74 4.93 -14.13
CA GLU A 58 -20.06 4.34 -13.80
C GLU A 58 -20.17 3.95 -12.33
N LEU A 59 -19.09 3.42 -11.76
CA LEU A 59 -19.06 2.93 -10.39
C LEU A 59 -18.63 3.99 -9.36
N ASP A 60 -18.35 5.22 -9.80
CA ASP A 60 -17.79 6.30 -8.98
C ASP A 60 -16.50 5.89 -8.22
N ILE A 61 -15.65 5.10 -8.89
CA ILE A 61 -14.39 4.60 -8.32
C ILE A 61 -13.24 5.51 -8.78
N PRO A 62 -12.58 6.25 -7.88
CA PRO A 62 -11.43 7.07 -8.23
C PRO A 62 -10.20 6.21 -8.55
N PHE A 63 -9.29 6.76 -9.36
CA PHE A 63 -7.95 6.20 -9.53
C PHE A 63 -6.87 7.20 -9.11
N VAL A 64 -5.77 6.68 -8.54
CA VAL A 64 -4.66 7.48 -8.03
C VAL A 64 -3.34 6.85 -8.45
N ARG A 65 -2.39 7.67 -8.91
CA ARG A 65 -1.02 7.22 -9.22
C ARG A 65 -0.13 7.28 -7.98
N ARG A 66 0.45 6.15 -7.58
CA ARG A 66 1.40 6.09 -6.45
C ARG A 66 2.82 6.49 -6.87
N LYS A 67 3.65 6.81 -5.87
CA LYS A 67 5.04 7.27 -6.07
C LYS A 67 6.07 6.14 -6.25
N SER A 68 5.71 4.90 -5.94
CA SER A 68 6.48 3.66 -6.10
C SER A 68 6.15 2.95 -7.42
N GLY A 69 7.05 2.07 -7.88
CA GLY A 69 6.84 1.25 -9.08
C GLY A 69 5.84 0.10 -8.86
N GLY A 70 5.78 -0.83 -9.81
CA GLY A 70 4.89 -2.01 -9.81
C GLY A 70 3.64 -1.83 -10.69
N GLY A 71 2.72 -2.79 -10.62
CA GLY A 71 1.49 -2.84 -11.41
C GLY A 71 0.35 -1.97 -10.88
N THR A 72 -0.81 -2.09 -11.50
CA THR A 72 -2.06 -1.47 -11.05
C THR A 72 -2.82 -2.42 -10.13
N VAL A 73 -3.38 -1.90 -9.03
CA VAL A 73 -4.13 -2.72 -8.05
C VAL A 73 -5.43 -2.03 -7.66
N TYR A 74 -6.46 -2.81 -7.34
CA TYR A 74 -7.70 -2.31 -6.79
C TYR A 74 -7.71 -2.45 -5.27
N HIS A 75 -8.22 -1.45 -4.58
CA HIS A 75 -8.37 -1.42 -3.13
C HIS A 75 -9.85 -1.25 -2.78
N ASP A 76 -10.26 -1.88 -1.68
CA ASP A 76 -11.54 -1.67 -1.00
C ASP A 76 -11.34 -1.78 0.52
N LEU A 77 -12.43 -1.82 1.29
CA LEU A 77 -12.38 -1.93 2.75
C LEU A 77 -12.01 -3.33 3.28
N GLY A 78 -12.06 -4.36 2.44
CA GLY A 78 -11.57 -5.72 2.73
C GLY A 78 -10.04 -5.84 2.56
N ASN A 79 -9.44 -4.87 1.88
CA ASN A 79 -8.00 -4.75 1.66
C ASN A 79 -7.33 -3.85 2.70
N THR A 80 -6.46 -4.41 3.53
CA THR A 80 -5.62 -3.62 4.45
C THR A 80 -4.23 -3.43 3.87
N ASN A 81 -3.73 -2.21 3.85
CA ASN A 81 -2.40 -1.90 3.34
C ASN A 81 -1.45 -1.60 4.49
N TYR A 82 -0.18 -1.94 4.28
CA TYR A 82 0.91 -1.58 5.18
C TYR A 82 1.95 -0.76 4.44
N CYS A 83 2.69 0.07 5.17
CA CYS A 83 3.87 0.78 4.69
C CYS A 83 4.91 0.85 5.82
N VAL A 84 6.04 0.18 5.63
CA VAL A 84 7.18 0.21 6.54
C VAL A 84 8.15 1.26 6.03
N PHE A 85 8.42 2.26 6.85
CA PHE A 85 9.44 3.28 6.65
C PHE A 85 10.68 2.90 7.45
N VAL A 86 11.84 2.89 6.79
CA VAL A 86 13.13 2.55 7.42
C VAL A 86 14.25 3.44 6.88
N PRO A 87 15.37 3.57 7.61
CA PRO A 87 16.60 4.12 7.04
C PRO A 87 17.00 3.35 5.79
N ARG A 88 17.57 4.02 4.79
CA ARG A 88 17.94 3.37 3.52
C ARG A 88 18.97 2.26 3.72
N THR A 89 19.89 2.43 4.66
CA THR A 89 20.93 1.47 5.02
C THR A 89 20.34 0.18 5.61
N GLU A 90 19.16 0.25 6.20
CA GLU A 90 18.45 -0.89 6.80
C GLU A 90 17.35 -1.45 5.89
N PHE A 91 17.26 -0.97 4.65
CA PHE A 91 16.24 -1.44 3.74
C PHE A 91 16.54 -2.85 3.26
N ASP A 92 15.76 -3.81 3.74
CA ASP A 92 15.63 -5.12 3.10
C ASP A 92 14.16 -5.43 2.79
N ARG A 93 13.91 -5.81 1.53
CA ARG A 93 12.55 -6.10 1.03
C ARG A 93 11.99 -7.34 1.71
N LYS A 94 12.82 -8.37 1.91
CA LYS A 94 12.37 -9.66 2.44
C LYS A 94 12.02 -9.54 3.92
N THR A 95 12.92 -8.94 4.71
CA THR A 95 12.74 -8.70 6.14
C THR A 95 11.49 -7.88 6.43
N ASN A 96 11.23 -6.80 5.67
CA ASN A 96 10.04 -5.97 5.90
C ASN A 96 8.72 -6.71 5.60
N ALA A 97 8.70 -7.55 4.55
CA ALA A 97 7.55 -8.41 4.27
C ALA A 97 7.34 -9.44 5.37
N GLU A 98 8.41 -10.12 5.78
CA GLU A 98 8.38 -11.15 6.83
C GLU A 98 7.94 -10.59 8.17
N LEU A 99 8.36 -9.38 8.54
CA LEU A 99 7.90 -8.72 9.77
C LEU A 99 6.38 -8.57 9.80
N VAL A 100 5.78 -8.21 8.67
CA VAL A 100 4.33 -8.06 8.55
C VAL A 100 3.64 -9.42 8.60
N VAL A 101 4.15 -10.41 7.88
CA VAL A 101 3.61 -11.79 7.88
C VAL A 101 3.66 -12.41 9.27
N ARG A 102 4.80 -12.34 9.96
CA ARG A 102 4.94 -12.85 11.33
C ARG A 102 4.00 -12.13 12.30
N GLY A 103 3.84 -10.82 12.14
CA GLY A 103 2.87 -10.05 12.93
C GLY A 103 1.42 -10.51 12.72
N LEU A 104 1.04 -10.83 11.48
CA LEU A 104 -0.29 -11.38 11.15
C LEU A 104 -0.48 -12.80 11.71
N GLN A 105 0.53 -13.66 11.60
CA GLN A 105 0.52 -15.02 12.13
C GLN A 105 0.34 -15.02 13.65
N ASN A 106 1.03 -14.14 14.37
CA ASN A 106 0.87 -14.00 15.82
C ASN A 106 -0.51 -13.49 16.27
N LEU A 107 -1.31 -12.97 15.35
CA LEU A 107 -2.68 -12.52 15.59
C LEU A 107 -3.73 -13.55 15.16
N ASP A 108 -3.30 -14.76 14.77
CA ASP A 108 -4.15 -15.82 14.20
C ASP A 108 -5.02 -15.34 13.02
N LEU A 109 -4.52 -14.35 12.28
CA LEU A 109 -5.20 -13.81 11.10
C LEU A 109 -4.73 -14.58 9.85
N ALA A 110 -5.68 -15.24 9.18
CA ALA A 110 -5.50 -15.79 7.85
C ALA A 110 -5.42 -14.66 6.80
N ALA A 111 -4.33 -13.89 6.81
CA ALA A 111 -4.11 -12.77 5.92
C ALA A 111 -3.08 -13.13 4.85
N TYR A 112 -3.42 -12.87 3.58
CA TYR A 112 -2.51 -13.08 2.46
C TYR A 112 -1.88 -11.75 2.03
N VAL A 113 -0.55 -11.66 2.06
CA VAL A 113 0.16 -10.50 1.52
C VAL A 113 0.15 -10.60 0.00
N SER A 114 -0.70 -9.81 -0.65
CA SER A 114 -0.83 -9.75 -2.11
C SER A 114 -0.20 -8.47 -2.64
N GLY A 115 0.91 -8.62 -3.37
CA GLY A 115 1.57 -7.50 -4.04
C GLY A 115 2.30 -6.56 -3.08
N SER A 116 3.55 -6.24 -3.42
CA SER A 116 4.29 -5.21 -2.73
C SER A 116 5.12 -4.38 -3.69
N ALA A 117 5.38 -3.14 -3.29
CA ALA A 117 6.23 -2.21 -4.01
C ALA A 117 7.07 -1.43 -3.00
N PHE A 118 8.14 -0.83 -3.49
CA PHE A 118 9.04 -0.07 -2.63
C PHE A 118 9.54 1.18 -3.35
N LYS A 119 10.18 2.05 -2.57
CA LYS A 119 10.90 3.19 -3.08
C LYS A 119 12.07 3.55 -2.15
N LEU A 120 13.21 3.84 -2.76
CA LEU A 120 14.40 4.35 -2.10
C LEU A 120 14.58 5.82 -2.47
N VAL A 121 14.80 6.71 -1.50
CA VAL A 121 15.04 8.14 -1.74
C VAL A 121 16.04 8.67 -0.71
N ASN A 122 17.16 9.24 -1.18
CA ASN A 122 18.23 9.79 -0.33
C ASN A 122 18.60 8.85 0.82
N LYS A 123 18.32 9.24 2.07
CA LYS A 123 18.64 8.51 3.31
C LYS A 123 17.53 7.57 3.77
N ARG A 124 16.40 7.48 3.07
CA ARG A 124 15.21 6.77 3.54
C ARG A 124 14.61 5.84 2.49
N ALA A 125 13.94 4.80 2.97
CA ALA A 125 13.22 3.86 2.15
C ALA A 125 11.81 3.61 2.69
N TYR A 126 10.91 3.20 1.80
CA TYR A 126 9.65 2.59 2.23
C TYR A 126 9.31 1.36 1.42
N HIS A 127 8.79 0.35 2.10
CA HIS A 127 8.18 -0.86 1.54
C HIS A 127 6.71 -0.87 1.89
N HIS A 128 5.84 -1.05 0.91
CA HIS A 128 4.41 -1.08 1.14
C HIS A 128 3.77 -2.20 0.32
N GLY A 129 2.68 -2.74 0.82
CA GLY A 129 1.96 -3.82 0.18
C GLY A 129 0.54 -3.93 0.70
N THR A 130 -0.20 -4.83 0.08
CA THR A 130 -1.60 -5.09 0.41
C THR A 130 -1.70 -6.43 1.14
N MET A 131 -2.51 -6.46 2.18
CA MET A 131 -2.90 -7.63 2.96
C MET A 131 -4.38 -7.86 2.68
N LEU A 132 -4.67 -8.98 2.03
CA LEU A 132 -6.02 -9.44 1.80
C LEU A 132 -6.46 -10.14 3.09
N ILE A 133 -7.34 -9.48 3.86
CA ILE A 133 -7.88 -10.02 5.10
C ILE A 133 -9.32 -10.50 4.86
N ASP A 134 -10.13 -9.69 4.17
CA ASP A 134 -11.51 -10.01 3.81
C ASP A 134 -11.86 -9.44 2.42
N ALA A 135 -10.89 -9.48 1.50
CA ALA A 135 -11.07 -8.93 0.17
C ALA A 135 -12.00 -9.83 -0.66
N LYS A 136 -13.03 -9.24 -1.28
CA LYS A 136 -13.90 -9.94 -2.23
C LYS A 136 -13.16 -10.17 -3.54
N LEU A 137 -12.37 -11.24 -3.59
CA LEU A 137 -11.55 -11.62 -4.75
C LEU A 137 -12.38 -11.94 -6.01
N GLY A 138 -13.69 -12.19 -5.86
CA GLY A 138 -14.61 -12.45 -6.97
C GLY A 138 -14.84 -11.24 -7.89
N ASP A 139 -14.70 -10.01 -7.37
CA ASP A 139 -14.95 -8.78 -8.12
C ASP A 139 -13.72 -8.29 -8.91
N LEU A 140 -12.58 -8.98 -8.77
CA LEU A 140 -11.27 -8.57 -9.30
C LEU A 140 -10.86 -9.29 -10.59
N ARG A 141 -11.69 -10.19 -11.11
CA ARG A 141 -11.42 -10.93 -12.34
C ARG A 141 -12.31 -10.39 -13.46
N GLY A 142 -11.72 -9.50 -14.27
CA GLY A 142 -12.20 -9.08 -15.58
C GLY A 142 -11.05 -9.09 -16.55
#